data_AF-A0A955RBN5-F1
#
_entry.id   AF-A0A955RBN5-F1
#
_cell.length_a   1.000
_cell.length_b   1.000
_cell.length_c   1.000
_cell.angle_alpha   90.00
_cell.angle_beta   90.00
_cell.angle_gamma   90.00
#
_symmetry.space_group_name_H-M   'P 1'
#
loop_
_entity.id
_entity.type
_entity.pdbx_description
1 polymer ?
#
loop_
_entity_poly.entity_id
_entity_poly.type
_entity_poly.pdbx_seq_one_letter_code
_entity_poly.pdbx_strand_id
1 'polypeptide(L)'
;MADAGRVVRIELFEDRAAVTREVPVAEGRQQLRIGPLTPLVSERALSFPGGADVVVEEARVERIGSTRAAADTAALKDLERRVREADEALGEARDAQKRAAGRLERAQALVETALAATPRALIELEPPEAWVEQVRELIARTTAAREEEVTARQAVQRCVTDRDVLRADLAAGRAGKPTVQGFLVVSVVAARAGSFSVRYSVPCAVWRPAHRAVLDGDQVRWEVRGVCW
;
A
#
# COMPACT_ATOMS: atom_id res chain seq x y z
N MET A 1 3.34 -27.77 13.81
CA MET A 1 2.27 -27.42 12.83
C MET A 1 1.11 -26.84 13.61
N ALA A 2 0.53 -25.72 13.18
CA ALA A 2 -0.72 -25.24 13.76
C ALA A 2 -1.82 -26.25 13.43
N ASP A 3 -2.49 -26.78 14.44
CA ASP A 3 -3.66 -27.63 14.21
C ASP A 3 -4.85 -26.70 14.04
N ALA A 4 -5.48 -26.72 12.88
CA ALA A 4 -6.54 -25.78 12.59
C ALA A 4 -7.71 -25.98 13.57
N GLY A 5 -7.95 -27.20 14.05
CA GLY A 5 -9.20 -27.54 14.73
C GLY A 5 -10.39 -27.39 13.78
N ARG A 6 -11.23 -28.41 13.68
CA ARG A 6 -12.39 -28.35 12.78
C ARG A 6 -13.45 -27.44 13.40
N VAL A 7 -13.92 -26.43 12.67
CA VAL A 7 -15.10 -25.65 13.07
C VAL A 7 -16.32 -26.55 12.97
N VAL A 8 -17.00 -26.77 14.10
CA VAL A 8 -18.16 -27.67 14.19
C VAL A 8 -19.47 -26.92 14.42
N ARG A 9 -19.41 -25.71 14.98
CA ARG A 9 -20.59 -24.89 15.23
C ARG A 9 -20.25 -23.41 15.16
N ILE A 10 -21.12 -22.63 14.52
CA ILE A 10 -21.09 -21.17 14.54
C ILE A 10 -22.47 -20.70 14.96
N GLU A 11 -22.53 -19.92 16.03
CA GLU A 11 -23.76 -19.28 16.51
C GLU A 11 -23.63 -17.78 16.30
N LEU A 12 -24.57 -17.20 15.56
CA LEU A 12 -24.59 -15.78 15.24
C LEU A 12 -25.46 -15.03 16.26
N PHE A 13 -24.91 -13.94 16.78
CA PHE A 13 -25.61 -12.94 17.57
C PHE A 13 -25.59 -11.61 16.80
N GLU A 14 -26.29 -10.61 17.31
CA GLU A 14 -26.38 -9.30 16.65
C GLU A 14 -25.03 -8.59 16.49
N ASP A 15 -24.12 -8.75 17.46
CA ASP A 15 -22.84 -8.04 17.57
C ASP A 15 -21.61 -8.96 17.48
N ARG A 16 -21.81 -10.28 17.50
CA ARG A 16 -20.73 -11.27 17.62
C ARG A 16 -21.14 -12.64 17.09
N ALA A 17 -20.16 -13.50 16.87
CA ALA A 17 -20.37 -14.92 16.60
C ALA A 17 -19.64 -15.77 17.64
N ALA A 18 -20.29 -16.79 18.19
CA ALA A 18 -19.62 -17.81 18.97
C ALA A 18 -19.24 -18.97 18.05
N VAL A 19 -17.95 -19.27 17.98
CA VAL A 19 -17.41 -20.36 17.15
C VAL A 19 -16.91 -21.47 18.05
N THR A 20 -17.33 -22.69 17.78
CA THR A 20 -16.84 -23.90 18.46
C THR A 20 -16.00 -24.71 17.48
N ARG A 21 -14.78 -25.07 17.90
CA ARG A 21 -13.89 -25.98 17.19
C ARG A 21 -13.64 -27.24 18.00
N GLU A 22 -13.57 -28.36 17.31
CA GLU A 22 -13.02 -29.61 17.85
C GLU A 22 -11.55 -29.70 17.47
N VAL A 23 -10.71 -29.99 18.45
CA VAL A 23 -9.26 -30.10 18.28
C VAL A 23 -8.85 -31.50 18.72
N PRO A 24 -8.16 -32.28 17.88
CA PRO A 24 -7.68 -33.58 18.26
C PRO A 24 -6.57 -33.45 19.32
N VAL A 25 -6.52 -34.41 20.23
CA VAL A 25 -5.56 -34.49 21.33
C VAL A 25 -4.99 -35.89 21.40
N ALA A 26 -3.67 -36.00 21.58
CA ALA A 26 -3.04 -37.24 22.01
C ALA A 26 -3.17 -37.42 23.52
N GLU A 27 -3.00 -38.65 24.00
CA GLU A 27 -2.87 -38.94 25.44
C GLU A 27 -1.62 -38.25 26.03
N GLY A 28 -1.72 -37.78 27.27
CA GLY A 28 -0.66 -37.09 27.98
C GLY A 28 -0.72 -35.57 27.85
N ARG A 29 0.41 -34.92 28.21
CA ARG A 29 0.55 -33.46 28.22
C ARG A 29 1.05 -32.96 26.86
N GLN A 30 0.38 -31.97 26.30
CA GLN A 30 0.76 -31.36 25.02
C GLN A 30 0.41 -29.87 24.97
N GLN A 31 1.14 -29.14 24.15
CA GLN A 31 0.83 -27.76 23.81
C GLN A 31 0.30 -27.69 22.38
N LEU A 32 -0.88 -27.10 22.23
CA LEU A 32 -1.57 -26.99 20.96
C LEU A 32 -1.63 -25.53 20.53
N ARG A 33 -1.55 -25.32 19.22
CA ARG A 33 -1.70 -24.01 18.59
C ARG A 33 -2.87 -24.05 17.61
N ILE A 34 -3.97 -23.42 17.98
CA ILE A 34 -5.25 -23.44 17.28
C ILE A 34 -5.46 -22.12 16.54
N GLY A 35 -5.75 -22.18 15.24
CA GLY A 35 -6.00 -20.98 14.45
C GLY A 35 -6.06 -21.22 12.94
N PRO A 36 -6.06 -20.14 12.13
CA PRO A 36 -6.05 -18.74 12.55
C PRO A 36 -7.40 -18.32 13.20
N LEU A 37 -7.31 -17.36 14.11
CA LEU A 37 -8.41 -16.66 14.78
C LEU A 37 -8.36 -15.17 14.43
N THR A 38 -9.48 -14.46 14.61
CA THR A 38 -9.44 -12.99 14.57
C THR A 38 -8.52 -12.47 15.68
N PRO A 39 -7.69 -11.44 15.43
CA PRO A 39 -6.85 -10.85 16.48
C PRO A 39 -7.66 -10.22 17.62
N LEU A 40 -8.96 -10.01 17.40
CA LEU A 40 -9.90 -9.42 18.35
C LEU A 40 -10.45 -10.44 19.38
N VAL A 41 -10.15 -11.74 19.25
CA VAL A 41 -10.55 -12.71 20.28
C VAL A 41 -9.89 -12.33 21.60
N SER A 42 -10.71 -12.20 22.65
CA SER A 42 -10.26 -12.01 24.03
C SER A 42 -10.12 -13.35 24.74
N GLU A 43 -9.09 -13.50 25.57
CA GLU A 43 -8.89 -14.67 26.43
C GLU A 43 -10.07 -14.89 27.39
N ARG A 44 -10.71 -13.81 27.83
CA ARG A 44 -11.91 -13.85 28.70
C ARG A 44 -13.15 -14.40 27.99
N ALA A 45 -13.13 -14.43 26.65
CA ALA A 45 -14.22 -14.96 25.84
C ALA A 45 -13.95 -16.38 25.34
N LEU A 46 -12.93 -17.05 25.90
CA LEU A 46 -12.64 -18.46 25.67
C LEU A 46 -13.43 -19.31 26.66
N SER A 47 -13.97 -20.42 26.17
CA SER A 47 -14.60 -21.44 26.99
C SER A 47 -14.20 -22.81 26.45
N PHE A 48 -14.03 -23.76 27.36
CA PHE A 48 -13.62 -25.12 27.06
C PHE A 48 -14.75 -26.05 27.52
N PRO A 49 -15.81 -26.23 26.71
CA PRO A 49 -16.98 -27.03 27.10
C PRO A 49 -16.68 -28.53 27.32
N GLY A 50 -15.41 -28.95 27.19
CA GLY A 50 -14.94 -30.28 27.54
C GLY A 50 -14.70 -31.19 26.33
N GLY A 51 -14.40 -32.45 26.63
CA GLY A 51 -14.04 -33.52 25.69
C GLY A 51 -13.04 -34.48 26.32
N ALA A 52 -12.95 -35.70 25.78
CA ALA A 52 -12.03 -36.82 26.09
C ALA A 52 -11.17 -36.74 27.38
N ASP A 53 -11.77 -36.50 28.55
CA ASP A 53 -11.06 -36.42 29.84
C ASP A 53 -9.83 -35.49 29.78
N VAL A 54 -10.01 -34.31 29.18
CA VAL A 54 -8.96 -33.29 28.97
C VAL A 54 -9.03 -32.20 30.03
N VAL A 55 -7.90 -31.95 30.68
CA VAL A 55 -7.68 -30.81 31.59
C VAL A 55 -6.92 -29.72 30.86
N VAL A 56 -7.45 -28.51 30.85
CA VAL A 56 -6.77 -27.31 30.33
C VAL A 56 -5.99 -26.66 31.46
N GLU A 57 -4.68 -26.54 31.30
CA GLU A 57 -3.79 -25.95 32.32
C GLU A 57 -3.55 -24.46 32.08
N GLU A 58 -3.31 -24.08 30.83
CA GLU A 58 -3.04 -22.70 30.42
C GLU A 58 -3.67 -22.45 29.05
N ALA A 59 -4.24 -21.27 28.86
CA ALA A 59 -4.75 -20.82 27.58
C ALA A 59 -4.41 -19.35 27.38
N ARG A 60 -3.85 -19.01 26.22
CA ARG A 60 -3.51 -17.62 25.86
C ARG A 60 -3.68 -17.36 24.37
N VAL A 61 -3.99 -16.12 24.02
CA VAL A 61 -4.12 -15.70 22.61
C VAL A 61 -2.84 -15.02 22.16
N GLU A 62 -2.08 -15.71 21.32
CA GLU A 62 -0.91 -15.15 20.65
C GLU A 62 -1.33 -14.37 19.41
N ARG A 63 -0.76 -13.18 19.21
CA ARG A 63 -1.01 -12.34 18.04
C ARG A 63 0.27 -12.24 17.23
N ILE A 64 0.24 -12.75 16.01
CA ILE A 64 1.35 -12.67 15.07
C ILE A 64 1.02 -11.62 14.02
N GLY A 65 1.92 -10.65 13.85
CA GLY A 65 1.92 -9.77 12.69
C GLY A 65 2.40 -10.53 11.46
N SER A 66 1.62 -10.49 10.39
CA SER A 66 2.00 -10.99 9.07
C SER A 66 1.69 -9.95 8.01
N THR A 67 2.33 -10.09 6.86
CA THR A 67 2.05 -9.24 5.71
C THR A 67 1.15 -10.01 4.76
N ARG A 68 -0.07 -9.52 4.55
CA ARG A 68 -0.90 -10.03 3.45
C ARG A 68 -0.39 -9.43 2.15
N ALA A 69 0.17 -10.26 1.28
CA ALA A 69 0.46 -9.85 -0.09
C ALA A 69 -0.83 -9.27 -0.69
N ALA A 70 -0.76 -8.04 -1.21
CA ALA A 70 -1.88 -7.44 -1.89
C ALA A 70 -2.24 -8.34 -3.09
N ALA A 71 -3.47 -8.86 -3.10
CA ALA A 71 -3.91 -9.83 -4.11
C ALA A 71 -4.08 -9.21 -5.51
N ASP A 72 -3.96 -7.89 -5.64
CA ASP A 72 -4.18 -7.18 -6.89
C ASP A 72 -2.90 -7.09 -7.74
N THR A 73 -2.62 -8.18 -8.43
CA THR A 73 -1.48 -8.27 -9.36
C THR A 73 -1.65 -7.37 -10.59
N ALA A 74 -2.87 -6.99 -10.97
CA ALA A 74 -3.12 -6.13 -12.12
C ALA A 74 -2.80 -4.67 -11.81
N ALA A 75 -3.27 -4.16 -10.66
CA ALA A 75 -2.96 -2.80 -10.21
C ALA A 75 -1.44 -2.61 -9.96
N LEU A 76 -0.77 -3.63 -9.40
CA LEU A 76 0.68 -3.59 -9.22
C LEU A 76 1.44 -3.55 -10.56
N LYS A 77 1.03 -4.34 -11.55
CA LYS A 77 1.63 -4.32 -12.90
C LYS A 77 1.43 -2.99 -13.61
N ASP A 78 0.24 -2.38 -13.45
CA ASP A 78 -0.02 -1.04 -13.97
C ASP A 78 0.91 0.00 -13.33
N LEU A 79 1.07 -0.07 -12.01
CA LEU A 79 1.95 0.83 -11.27
C LEU A 79 3.42 0.65 -11.66
N GLU A 80 3.88 -0.59 -11.88
CA GLU A 80 5.22 -0.88 -12.40
C GLU A 80 5.44 -0.32 -13.82
N ARG A 81 4.42 -0.37 -14.67
CA ARG A 81 4.46 0.28 -15.99
C ARG A 81 4.60 1.79 -15.83
N ARG A 82 3.77 2.42 -15.00
CA ARG A 82 3.80 3.88 -14.78
C ARG A 82 5.12 4.36 -14.17
N VAL A 83 5.73 3.59 -13.27
CA VAL A 83 7.08 3.89 -12.75
C VAL A 83 8.13 3.88 -13.86
N ARG A 84 8.06 2.90 -14.78
CA ARG A 84 8.99 2.84 -15.94
C ARG A 84 8.81 4.05 -16.86
N GLU A 85 7.57 4.38 -17.20
CA GLU A 85 7.24 5.56 -18.01
C GLU A 85 7.76 6.86 -17.35
N ALA A 86 7.61 6.99 -16.03
CA ALA A 86 8.12 8.15 -15.27
C ALA A 86 9.66 8.21 -15.23
N ASP A 87 10.34 7.06 -15.13
CA ASP A 87 11.80 6.97 -15.18
C ASP A 87 12.34 7.34 -16.58
N GLU A 88 11.66 6.91 -17.66
CA GLU A 88 11.96 7.31 -19.03
C GLU A 88 11.78 8.81 -19.23
N ALA A 89 10.64 9.37 -18.84
CA ALA A 89 10.35 10.80 -18.91
C ALA A 89 11.37 11.65 -18.12
N LEU A 90 11.82 11.16 -16.96
CA LEU A 90 12.87 11.83 -16.19
C LEU A 90 14.22 11.79 -16.93
N GLY A 91 14.53 10.69 -17.62
CA GLY A 91 15.71 10.60 -18.49
C GLY A 91 15.68 11.65 -19.59
N GLU A 92 14.57 11.74 -20.32
CA GLU A 92 14.37 12.72 -21.39
C GLU A 92 14.46 14.17 -20.88
N ALA A 93 13.83 14.47 -19.74
CA ALA A 93 13.87 15.79 -19.13
C ALA A 93 15.30 16.19 -18.72
N ARG A 94 16.09 15.25 -18.18
CA ARG A 94 17.50 15.50 -17.82
C ARG A 94 18.36 15.75 -19.04
N ASP A 95 18.14 15.02 -20.12
CA ASP A 95 18.89 15.24 -21.36
C ASP A 95 18.51 16.57 -22.01
N ALA A 96 17.23 16.95 -21.96
CA ALA A 96 16.78 18.28 -22.36
C ALA A 96 17.44 19.38 -21.51
N GLN A 97 17.51 19.20 -20.19
CA GLN A 97 18.19 20.13 -19.27
C GLN A 97 19.67 20.28 -19.61
N LYS A 98 20.40 19.17 -19.85
CA LYS A 98 21.81 19.23 -20.25
C LYS A 98 21.99 20.00 -21.56
N ARG A 99 21.13 19.77 -22.55
CA ARG A 99 21.16 20.50 -23.83
C ARG A 99 20.92 22.00 -23.64
N ALA A 100 19.95 22.37 -22.81
CA ALA A 100 19.63 23.76 -22.51
C ALA A 100 20.78 24.45 -21.74
N ALA A 101 21.34 23.79 -20.74
CA ALA A 101 22.51 24.29 -19.99
C ALA A 101 23.70 24.52 -20.93
N GLY A 102 23.99 23.57 -21.83
CA GLY A 102 25.07 23.75 -22.81
C GLY A 102 24.80 24.86 -23.83
N ARG A 103 23.54 25.14 -24.17
CA ARG A 103 23.19 26.32 -25.00
C ARG A 103 23.43 27.62 -24.25
N LEU A 104 23.03 27.69 -22.98
CA LEU A 104 23.26 28.85 -22.13
C LEU A 104 24.76 29.13 -21.96
N GLU A 105 25.55 28.10 -21.68
CA GLU A 105 27.01 28.21 -21.54
C GLU A 105 27.66 28.76 -22.82
N ARG A 106 27.27 28.24 -24.00
CA ARG A 106 27.76 28.77 -25.28
C ARG A 106 27.34 30.22 -25.52
N ALA A 107 26.10 30.59 -25.17
CA ALA A 107 25.63 31.96 -25.31
C ALA A 107 26.41 32.92 -24.39
N GLN A 108 26.70 32.51 -23.16
CA GLN A 108 27.51 33.27 -22.21
C GLN A 108 28.96 33.44 -22.69
N ALA A 109 29.58 32.38 -23.23
CA ALA A 109 30.93 32.47 -23.81
C ALA A 109 30.99 33.45 -25.01
N LEU A 110 29.93 33.52 -25.82
CA LEU A 110 29.82 34.52 -26.89
C LEU A 110 29.68 35.95 -26.35
N VAL A 111 28.92 36.15 -25.26
CA VAL A 111 28.85 37.44 -24.54
C VAL A 111 30.23 37.86 -24.06
N GLU A 112 30.97 36.97 -23.40
CA GLU A 112 32.32 37.27 -22.91
C GLU A 112 33.27 37.63 -24.05
N THR A 113 33.20 36.89 -25.16
CA THR A 113 33.99 37.17 -26.38
C THR A 113 33.63 38.55 -26.95
N ALA A 114 32.34 38.89 -27.05
CA ALA A 114 31.89 40.18 -27.55
C ALA A 114 32.32 41.34 -26.64
N LEU A 115 32.24 41.16 -25.32
CA LEU A 115 32.72 42.14 -24.34
C LEU A 115 34.23 42.39 -24.49
N ALA A 116 35.03 41.34 -24.66
CA ALA A 116 36.46 41.46 -24.89
C ALA A 116 36.80 42.19 -26.21
N ALA A 117 35.98 42.02 -27.24
CA ALA A 117 36.15 42.68 -28.54
C ALA A 117 35.63 44.13 -28.58
N THR A 118 34.82 44.55 -27.59
CA THR A 118 34.09 45.83 -27.59
C THR A 118 35.01 47.06 -27.77
N PRO A 119 36.16 47.20 -27.07
CA PRO A 119 37.01 48.38 -27.22
C PRO A 119 37.55 48.57 -28.64
N ARG A 120 37.81 47.46 -29.34
CA ARG A 120 38.32 47.45 -30.71
C ARG A 120 37.19 47.65 -31.71
N ALA A 121 36.06 46.98 -31.49
CA ALA A 121 34.86 47.09 -32.31
C ALA A 121 34.34 48.53 -32.40
N LEU A 122 34.35 49.30 -31.31
CA LEU A 122 33.90 50.70 -31.30
C LEU A 122 34.82 51.67 -32.06
N ILE A 123 36.08 51.28 -32.33
CA ILE A 123 37.05 52.11 -33.04
C ILE A 123 37.13 51.71 -34.52
N GLU A 124 36.97 50.42 -34.82
CA GLU A 124 37.22 49.85 -36.16
C GLU A 124 35.95 49.63 -37.00
N LEU A 125 34.74 49.64 -36.41
CA LEU A 125 33.49 49.44 -37.15
C LEU A 125 32.82 50.77 -37.54
N GLU A 126 32.78 51.03 -38.84
CA GLU A 126 31.80 51.91 -39.48
C GLU A 126 30.76 51.04 -40.21
N PRO A 127 29.45 51.13 -39.91
CA PRO A 127 28.79 52.04 -38.97
C PRO A 127 28.46 51.40 -37.59
N PRO A 128 28.47 52.17 -36.49
CA PRO A 128 28.30 51.70 -35.10
C PRO A 128 26.96 51.03 -34.81
N GLU A 129 25.93 51.29 -35.61
CA GLU A 129 24.61 50.67 -35.51
C GLU A 129 24.67 49.15 -35.70
N ALA A 130 25.57 48.66 -36.56
CA ALA A 130 25.76 47.22 -36.80
C ALA A 130 26.27 46.49 -35.54
N TRP A 131 27.10 47.16 -34.73
CA TRP A 131 27.57 46.63 -33.45
C TRP A 131 26.44 46.57 -32.42
N VAL A 132 25.63 47.62 -32.33
CA VAL A 132 24.46 47.67 -31.41
C VAL A 132 23.48 46.54 -31.71
N GLU A 133 23.19 46.27 -32.99
CA GLU A 133 22.31 45.16 -33.37
C GLU A 133 22.89 43.79 -33.01
N GLN A 134 24.19 43.56 -33.20
CA GLN A 134 24.85 42.32 -32.78
C GLN A 134 24.76 42.09 -31.27
N VAL A 135 24.94 43.15 -30.47
CA VAL A 135 24.79 43.09 -29.01
C VAL A 135 23.34 42.80 -28.63
N ARG A 136 22.35 43.43 -29.29
CA ARG A 136 20.92 43.16 -29.06
C ARG A 136 20.56 41.71 -29.37
N GLU A 137 21.04 41.18 -30.49
CA GLU A 137 20.82 39.79 -30.86
C GLU A 137 21.44 38.83 -29.83
N LEU A 138 22.64 39.15 -29.34
CA LEU A 138 23.32 38.33 -28.35
C LEU A 138 22.61 38.34 -26.98
N ILE A 139 22.05 39.48 -26.56
CA ILE A 139 21.21 39.60 -25.37
C ILE A 139 19.95 38.75 -25.53
N ALA A 140 19.28 38.83 -26.69
CA ALA A 140 18.08 38.06 -26.98
C ALA A 140 18.35 36.54 -26.94
N ARG A 141 19.44 36.10 -27.59
CA ARG A 141 19.88 34.69 -27.59
C ARG A 141 20.20 34.18 -26.19
N THR A 142 20.92 34.97 -25.39
CA THR A 142 21.27 34.61 -24.00
C THR A 142 20.02 34.53 -23.12
N THR A 143 19.09 35.47 -23.27
CA THR A 143 17.82 35.47 -22.53
C THR A 143 16.98 34.24 -22.86
N ALA A 144 16.81 33.92 -24.15
CA ALA A 144 16.09 32.73 -24.58
C ALA A 144 16.74 31.44 -24.07
N ALA A 145 18.07 31.33 -24.13
CA ALA A 145 18.79 30.17 -23.61
C ALA A 145 18.63 30.02 -22.08
N ARG A 146 18.55 31.14 -21.36
CA ARG A 146 18.32 31.15 -19.91
C ARG A 146 16.91 30.69 -19.56
N GLU A 147 15.89 31.19 -20.25
CA GLU A 147 14.50 30.78 -20.06
C GLU A 147 14.32 29.29 -20.36
N GLU A 148 14.99 28.79 -21.40
CA GLU A 148 14.97 27.37 -21.74
C GLU A 148 15.61 26.50 -20.66
N GLU A 149 16.76 26.90 -20.10
CA GLU A 149 17.41 26.19 -19.00
C GLU A 149 16.52 26.14 -17.75
N VAL A 150 15.90 27.27 -17.39
CA VAL A 150 14.96 27.35 -16.26
C VAL A 150 13.77 26.42 -16.49
N THR A 151 13.18 26.44 -17.70
CA THR A 151 12.04 25.60 -18.05
C THR A 151 12.40 24.11 -17.98
N ALA A 152 13.56 23.73 -18.52
CA ALA A 152 14.04 22.36 -18.50
C ALA A 152 14.34 21.88 -17.06
N ARG A 153 14.93 22.75 -16.22
CA ARG A 153 15.15 22.46 -14.80
C ARG A 153 13.85 22.25 -14.04
N GLN A 154 12.83 23.07 -14.29
CA GLN A 154 11.50 22.87 -13.69
C GLN A 154 10.85 21.56 -14.16
N ALA A 155 11.01 21.19 -15.43
CA ALA A 155 10.51 19.92 -15.95
C ALA A 155 11.15 18.72 -15.23
N VAL A 156 12.47 18.74 -15.02
CA VAL A 156 13.17 17.71 -14.23
C VAL A 156 12.60 17.62 -12.81
N GLN A 157 12.36 18.75 -12.15
CA GLN A 157 11.83 18.74 -10.79
C GLN A 157 10.41 18.14 -10.70
N ARG A 158 9.56 18.41 -11.71
CA ARG A 158 8.24 17.79 -11.81
C ARG A 158 8.35 16.28 -11.98
N CYS A 159 9.15 15.82 -12.95
CA CYS A 159 9.37 14.39 -13.20
C CYS A 159 9.94 13.65 -11.97
N VAL A 160 10.85 14.28 -11.22
CA VAL A 160 11.36 13.74 -9.95
C VAL A 160 10.24 13.51 -8.95
N THR A 161 9.39 14.54 -8.76
CA THR A 161 8.28 14.49 -7.80
C THR A 161 7.28 13.39 -8.18
N ASP A 162 6.87 13.34 -9.45
CA ASP A 162 5.91 12.35 -9.94
C ASP A 162 6.43 10.92 -9.81
N ARG A 163 7.70 10.69 -10.18
CA ARG A 163 8.36 9.40 -10.02
C ARG A 163 8.45 8.98 -8.55
N ASP A 164 8.77 9.90 -7.64
CA ASP A 164 8.92 9.57 -6.22
C ASP A 164 7.60 9.16 -5.59
N VAL A 165 6.50 9.82 -5.96
CA VAL A 165 5.14 9.41 -5.57
C VAL A 165 4.84 7.99 -6.09
N LEU A 166 5.06 7.72 -7.38
CA LEU A 166 4.79 6.41 -7.97
C LEU A 166 5.63 5.29 -7.35
N ARG A 167 6.90 5.58 -7.02
CA ARG A 167 7.78 4.61 -6.35
C ARG A 167 7.34 4.33 -4.91
N ALA A 168 6.89 5.35 -4.18
CA ALA A 168 6.35 5.18 -2.84
C ALA A 168 5.08 4.31 -2.88
N ASP A 169 4.17 4.57 -3.82
CA ASP A 169 2.96 3.77 -4.02
C ASP A 169 3.30 2.32 -4.38
N LEU A 170 4.30 2.10 -5.24
CA LEU A 170 4.72 0.75 -5.64
C LEU A 170 5.34 -0.01 -4.46
N ALA A 171 6.17 0.66 -3.66
CA ALA A 171 6.74 0.09 -2.46
C ALA A 171 5.66 -0.29 -1.45
N ALA A 172 4.67 0.58 -1.23
CA ALA A 172 3.53 0.31 -0.36
C ALA A 172 2.68 -0.86 -0.87
N GLY A 173 2.42 -0.92 -2.17
CA GLY A 173 1.67 -2.02 -2.80
C GLY A 173 2.40 -3.36 -2.66
N ARG A 174 3.72 -3.40 -2.88
CA ARG A 174 4.56 -4.59 -2.72
C ARG A 174 4.71 -5.03 -1.27
N ALA A 175 4.79 -4.07 -0.35
CA ALA A 175 4.89 -4.33 1.08
C ALA A 175 3.63 -4.98 1.66
N GLY A 176 2.55 -5.11 0.89
CA GLY A 176 1.31 -5.74 1.32
C GLY A 176 0.59 -4.97 2.44
N LYS A 177 -0.55 -5.49 2.89
CA LYS A 177 -1.25 -4.92 4.05
C LYS A 177 -0.78 -5.62 5.32
N PRO A 178 -0.33 -4.90 6.36
CA PRO A 178 -0.11 -5.49 7.67
C PRO A 178 -1.41 -6.13 8.15
N THR A 179 -1.34 -7.41 8.49
CA THR A 179 -2.45 -8.16 9.06
C THR A 179 -2.00 -8.80 10.35
N VAL A 180 -2.84 -8.74 11.38
CA VAL A 180 -2.57 -9.46 12.63
C VAL A 180 -3.46 -10.69 12.65
N GLN A 181 -2.87 -11.86 12.89
CA GLN A 181 -3.60 -13.11 13.07
C GLN A 181 -3.50 -13.55 14.53
N GLY A 182 -4.63 -13.96 15.11
CA GLY A 182 -4.67 -14.58 16.43
C GLY A 182 -4.45 -16.09 16.34
N PHE A 183 -3.78 -16.66 17.32
CA PHE A 183 -3.70 -18.10 17.55
C PHE A 183 -3.93 -18.37 19.02
N LEU A 184 -4.79 -19.33 19.33
CA LEU A 184 -4.93 -19.81 20.70
C LEU A 184 -3.83 -20.83 20.96
N VAL A 185 -2.97 -20.54 21.93
CA VAL A 185 -2.01 -21.50 22.47
C VAL A 185 -2.59 -22.05 23.76
N VAL A 186 -2.74 -23.37 23.82
CA VAL A 186 -3.36 -24.05 24.96
C VAL A 186 -2.52 -25.24 25.38
N SER A 187 -2.21 -25.31 26.67
CA SER A 187 -1.54 -26.43 27.31
C SER A 187 -2.61 -27.33 27.92
N VAL A 188 -2.64 -28.59 27.48
CA VAL A 188 -3.65 -29.57 27.90
C VAL A 188 -3.01 -30.86 28.37
N VAL A 189 -3.68 -31.56 29.30
CA VAL A 189 -3.38 -32.93 29.72
C VAL A 189 -4.61 -33.78 29.42
N ALA A 190 -4.46 -34.78 28.55
CA ALA A 190 -5.54 -35.70 28.21
C ALA A 190 -5.27 -37.08 28.80
N ALA A 191 -6.25 -37.67 29.49
CA ALA A 191 -6.09 -39.03 30.03
C ALA A 191 -6.09 -40.11 28.93
N ARG A 192 -6.57 -39.78 27.72
CA ARG A 192 -6.58 -40.63 26.53
C ARG A 192 -6.60 -39.79 25.26
N ALA A 193 -6.22 -40.37 24.13
CA ALA A 193 -6.37 -39.72 22.84
C ALA A 193 -7.86 -39.48 22.51
N GLY A 194 -8.17 -38.37 21.86
CA GLY A 194 -9.54 -37.99 21.52
C GLY A 194 -9.64 -36.59 20.92
N SER A 195 -10.73 -35.87 21.22
CA SER A 195 -10.90 -34.46 20.87
C SER A 195 -11.42 -33.67 22.07
N PHE A 196 -11.02 -32.40 22.14
CA PHE A 196 -11.65 -31.44 23.05
C PHE A 196 -12.21 -30.26 22.28
N SER A 197 -13.26 -29.66 22.83
CA SER A 197 -13.92 -28.51 22.25
C SER A 197 -13.38 -27.21 22.82
N VAL A 198 -13.09 -26.26 21.93
CA VAL A 198 -12.86 -24.87 22.28
C VAL A 198 -13.95 -24.00 21.68
N ARG A 199 -14.49 -23.09 22.47
CA ARG A 199 -15.48 -22.11 22.04
C ARG A 199 -14.97 -20.70 22.33
N TYR A 200 -15.00 -19.84 21.31
CA TYR A 200 -14.54 -18.46 21.38
C TYR A 200 -15.51 -17.50 20.71
N SER A 201 -15.51 -16.24 21.15
CA SER A 201 -16.33 -15.18 20.55
C SER A 201 -15.53 -14.34 19.56
N VAL A 202 -16.09 -14.16 18.37
CA VAL A 202 -15.61 -13.25 17.32
C VAL A 202 -16.45 -11.97 17.40
N PRO A 203 -15.91 -10.84 17.89
CA PRO A 203 -16.63 -9.58 17.91
C PRO A 203 -16.79 -9.04 16.48
N CYS A 204 -17.78 -8.17 16.28
CA CYS A 204 -18.04 -7.52 14.98
C CYS A 204 -18.28 -8.54 13.84
N ALA A 205 -18.74 -9.75 14.15
CA ALA A 205 -19.35 -10.64 13.17
C ALA A 205 -20.77 -10.11 12.90
N VAL A 206 -20.84 -8.96 12.21
CA VAL A 206 -22.08 -8.22 12.02
C VAL A 206 -22.97 -9.02 11.08
N TRP A 207 -23.93 -9.71 11.68
CA TRP A 207 -25.09 -10.22 10.98
C TRP A 207 -26.27 -9.32 11.33
N ARG A 208 -27.08 -8.94 10.34
CA ARG A 208 -28.35 -8.25 10.56
C ARG A 208 -29.46 -9.03 9.86
N PRO A 209 -30.57 -9.34 10.55
CA PRO A 209 -31.74 -9.86 9.87
C PRO A 209 -32.34 -8.73 9.02
N ALA A 210 -32.31 -8.92 7.71
CA ALA A 210 -33.00 -8.06 6.76
C ALA A 210 -34.44 -8.56 6.64
N HIS A 211 -35.37 -7.80 7.21
CA HIS A 211 -36.80 -8.07 7.11
C HIS A 211 -37.36 -7.39 5.86
N ARG A 212 -38.13 -8.13 5.07
CA ARG A 212 -38.90 -7.58 3.96
C ARG A 212 -40.36 -7.99 4.15
N ALA A 213 -41.23 -7.01 4.36
CA ALA A 213 -42.67 -7.23 4.34
C ALA A 213 -43.23 -6.62 3.05
N VAL A 214 -44.02 -7.39 2.31
CA VAL A 214 -44.73 -6.94 1.11
C VAL A 214 -46.22 -7.19 1.32
N LEU A 215 -47.03 -6.14 1.20
CA LEU A 215 -48.48 -6.25 1.18
C LEU A 215 -48.93 -6.57 -0.25
N ASP A 216 -49.66 -7.67 -0.41
CA ASP A 216 -50.19 -8.19 -1.66
C ASP A 216 -51.70 -8.41 -1.48
N GLY A 217 -52.50 -7.39 -1.85
CA GLY A 217 -53.93 -7.34 -1.54
C GLY A 217 -54.19 -7.21 -0.04
N ASP A 218 -54.86 -8.22 0.54
CA ASP A 218 -55.15 -8.36 1.96
C ASP A 218 -54.13 -9.26 2.71
N GLN A 219 -53.11 -9.76 2.02
CA GLN A 219 -52.08 -10.63 2.59
C GLN A 219 -50.75 -9.92 2.76
N VAL A 220 -50.08 -10.16 3.90
CA VAL A 220 -48.70 -9.73 4.13
C VAL A 220 -47.76 -10.91 3.93
N ARG A 221 -46.87 -10.81 2.94
CA ARG A 221 -45.73 -11.73 2.77
C ARG A 221 -44.54 -11.16 3.53
N TRP A 222 -44.07 -11.89 4.53
CA TRP A 222 -42.89 -11.53 5.32
C TRP A 222 -41.73 -12.48 5.02
N GLU A 223 -40.62 -11.92 4.57
CA GLU A 223 -39.35 -12.61 4.35
C GLU A 223 -38.32 -12.10 5.36
N VAL A 224 -37.54 -13.01 5.94
CA VAL A 224 -36.38 -12.68 6.77
C VAL A 224 -35.13 -13.29 6.13
N ARG A 225 -34.14 -12.45 5.85
CA ARG A 225 -32.86 -12.88 5.30
C ARG A 225 -31.73 -12.55 6.25
N GLY A 226 -30.79 -13.47 6.36
CA GLY A 226 -29.53 -13.23 7.04
C GLY A 226 -28.53 -12.53 6.14
N VAL A 227 -28.07 -11.33 6.52
CA VAL A 227 -26.98 -10.65 5.80
C VAL A 227 -25.76 -10.59 6.72
N CYS A 228 -24.69 -11.26 6.29
CA CYS A 228 -23.38 -11.20 6.93
C CYS A 228 -22.46 -10.29 6.11
N TRP A 229 -21.74 -9.39 6.76
CA TRP A 229 -20.79 -8.46 6.14
C TRP A 229 -19.34 -8.83 6.48
#